data_AF-A0A2P8FKW0-F1
#
_entry.id   AF-A0A2P8FKW0-F1
#
_cell.length_a   1.000
_cell.length_b   1.000
_cell.length_c   1.000
_cell.angle_alpha   90.00
_cell.angle_beta   90.00
_cell.angle_gamma   90.00
#
_symmetry.space_group_name_H-M   'P 1'
#
loop_
_entity.id
_entity.type
_entity.pdbx_description
1 polymer ?
#
loop_
_entity_poly.entity_id
_entity_poly.type
_entity_poly.pdbx_seq_one_letter_code
_entity_poly.pdbx_strand_id
1 'polypeptide(L)'
;MQQNYIISLTSTPARFEFIEPALKSLLAQTIKPERVILYINRHYARYPDWDGTLPDVPEGVEVKIVDEDYGPATKLLPALKEYWGQDKEILFLDDDQVYKPFLAERFFRAREKHPDACISTSGMDDYDTPDNAPRAFYPRPRSLRNWRITDVGFQIKMLWRDVKSIFADKAIPEPTRRLVLRPGYADGFEGFGGVLVRPTFFAEEVFDIPEFAKPVDDVWLSGHAMRKGHPAWIIGGYLEPVLEAQMLETHKNENALHRSVFNNKDRDVSNSEVVRYFQEKYQIWL
;
A
#
# COMPACT_ATOMS: atom_id res chain seq x y z
N MET A 1 -16.93 3.78 -19.86
CA MET A 1 -17.13 4.84 -18.86
C MET A 1 -15.74 5.21 -18.35
N GLN A 2 -15.36 6.48 -18.41
CA GLN A 2 -14.08 6.94 -17.87
C GLN A 2 -14.20 6.87 -16.33
N GLN A 3 -13.33 6.09 -15.69
CA GLN A 3 -13.37 5.95 -14.23
C GLN A 3 -12.91 7.27 -13.60
N ASN A 4 -13.70 7.79 -12.65
CA ASN A 4 -13.45 9.04 -11.93
C ASN A 4 -12.47 8.80 -10.78
N TYR A 5 -11.16 8.77 -11.07
CA TYR A 5 -10.14 8.45 -10.07
C TYR A 5 -8.83 9.19 -10.25
N ILE A 6 -8.11 9.33 -9.14
CA ILE A 6 -6.74 9.83 -9.09
C ILE A 6 -5.77 8.77 -8.58
N ILE A 7 -4.50 8.96 -8.90
CA ILE A 7 -3.40 8.26 -8.26
C ILE A 7 -2.70 9.21 -7.30
N SER A 8 -2.46 8.74 -6.07
CA SER A 8 -1.86 9.52 -4.99
C SER A 8 -0.64 8.79 -4.43
N LEU A 9 0.46 9.50 -4.25
CA LEU A 9 1.67 8.93 -3.66
C LEU A 9 2.51 10.00 -2.96
N THR A 10 3.48 9.58 -2.16
CA THR A 10 4.45 10.44 -1.51
C THR A 10 5.85 9.90 -1.73
N SER A 11 6.86 10.76 -1.68
CA SER A 11 8.26 10.32 -1.72
C SER A 11 9.09 11.00 -0.64
N THR A 12 10.34 10.59 -0.51
CA THR A 12 11.32 11.15 0.43
C THR A 12 12.61 11.54 -0.31
N PRO A 13 13.41 12.49 0.22
CA PRO A 13 14.63 12.94 -0.44
C PRO A 13 15.57 11.83 -0.90
N ALA A 14 15.72 10.76 -0.11
CA ALA A 14 16.54 9.60 -0.46
C ALA A 14 16.05 8.79 -1.69
N ARG A 15 14.82 9.04 -2.17
CA ARG A 15 14.19 8.31 -3.29
C ARG A 15 13.92 9.20 -4.51
N PHE A 16 14.12 10.51 -4.41
CA PHE A 16 13.83 11.47 -5.49
C PHE A 16 14.56 11.14 -6.80
N GLU A 17 15.83 10.75 -6.74
CA GLU A 17 16.62 10.38 -7.94
C GLU A 17 16.09 9.12 -8.64
N PHE A 18 15.39 8.24 -7.91
CA PHE A 18 14.99 6.92 -8.39
C PHE A 18 13.49 6.77 -8.65
N ILE A 19 12.72 7.85 -8.49
CA ILE A 19 11.26 7.80 -8.53
C ILE A 19 10.70 7.71 -9.96
N GLU A 20 11.47 8.16 -10.95
CA GLU A 20 11.00 8.30 -12.34
C GLU A 20 10.39 7.01 -12.93
N PRO A 21 10.98 5.80 -12.77
CA PRO A 21 10.40 4.57 -13.26
C PRO A 21 9.03 4.24 -12.66
N ALA A 22 8.85 4.53 -11.36
CA ALA A 22 7.58 4.35 -10.68
C ALA A 22 6.53 5.28 -11.31
N LEU A 23 6.83 6.57 -11.42
CA LEU A 23 5.93 7.58 -12.01
C LEU A 23 5.54 7.25 -13.46
N LYS A 24 6.51 6.87 -14.31
CA LYS A 24 6.25 6.45 -15.69
C LYS A 24 5.31 5.25 -15.75
N SER A 25 5.45 4.29 -14.84
CA SER A 25 4.56 3.11 -14.77
C SER A 25 3.12 3.45 -14.39
N LEU A 26 2.92 4.50 -13.58
CA LEU A 26 1.61 5.02 -13.17
C LEU A 26 0.93 5.82 -14.30
N LEU A 27 1.70 6.58 -15.08
CA LEU A 27 1.18 7.24 -16.30
C LEU A 27 0.81 6.22 -17.39
N ALA A 28 1.48 5.06 -17.40
CA ALA A 28 1.28 3.99 -18.37
C ALA A 28 0.07 3.07 -18.09
N GLN A 29 -0.76 3.37 -17.08
CA GLN A 29 -1.96 2.57 -16.80
C GLN A 29 -2.92 2.52 -18.00
N THR A 30 -3.59 1.37 -18.19
CA THR A 30 -4.56 1.12 -19.28
C THR A 30 -5.82 1.94 -19.08
N ILE A 31 -6.31 1.99 -17.85
CA ILE A 31 -7.28 3.00 -17.42
C ILE A 31 -6.49 4.25 -17.06
N LYS A 32 -6.82 5.39 -17.67
CA LYS A 32 -6.11 6.64 -17.43
C LYS A 32 -6.64 7.33 -16.18
N PRO A 33 -5.77 7.67 -15.20
CA PRO A 33 -6.18 8.49 -14.07
C PRO A 33 -6.46 9.92 -14.54
N GLU A 34 -7.30 10.65 -13.81
CA GLU A 34 -7.48 12.08 -14.04
C GLU A 34 -6.20 12.84 -13.73
N ARG A 35 -5.53 12.46 -12.64
CA ARG A 35 -4.29 13.06 -12.13
C ARG A 35 -3.43 11.97 -11.49
N VAL A 36 -2.12 12.11 -11.65
CA VAL A 36 -1.11 11.43 -10.83
C VAL A 36 -0.48 12.50 -9.94
N ILE A 37 -0.72 12.42 -8.63
CA ILE A 37 -0.32 13.46 -7.69
C ILE A 37 0.77 12.91 -6.76
N LEU A 38 1.95 13.53 -6.83
CA LEU A 38 3.06 13.30 -5.92
C LEU A 38 3.06 14.37 -4.84
N TYR A 39 2.73 13.97 -3.61
CA TYR A 39 2.83 14.83 -2.44
C TYR A 39 4.26 14.83 -1.90
N ILE A 40 4.78 16.02 -1.65
CA ILE A 40 6.11 16.28 -1.10
C ILE A 40 5.95 17.13 0.15
N ASN A 41 6.51 16.68 1.27
CA ASN A 41 6.45 17.47 2.49
C ASN A 41 7.36 18.68 2.35
N ARG A 42 6.91 19.86 2.81
CA ARG A 42 7.77 21.05 2.90
C ARG A 42 8.95 20.81 3.84
N HIS A 43 8.72 20.02 4.88
CA HIS A 43 9.73 19.61 5.86
C HIS A 43 9.55 18.13 6.16
N TYR A 44 10.66 17.38 6.16
CA TYR A 44 10.66 15.97 6.54
C TYR A 44 11.30 15.80 7.90
N ALA A 45 10.59 15.22 8.87
CA ALA A 45 11.17 14.94 10.19
C ALA A 45 12.42 14.05 10.12
N ARG A 46 12.48 13.13 9.14
CA ARG A 46 13.61 12.22 8.91
C ARG A 46 14.76 12.83 8.10
N TYR A 47 14.55 13.97 7.46
CA TYR A 47 15.54 14.63 6.60
C TYR A 47 15.60 16.14 6.93
N PRO A 48 16.06 16.51 8.15
CA PRO A 48 16.05 17.90 8.60
C PRO A 48 16.99 18.80 7.79
N ASP A 49 18.05 18.23 7.20
CA ASP A 49 19.05 18.95 6.41
C ASP A 49 18.73 18.99 4.91
N TRP A 50 17.56 18.48 4.48
CA TRP A 50 17.15 18.56 3.08
C TRP A 50 16.90 20.02 2.67
N ASP A 51 17.43 20.40 1.53
CA ASP A 51 17.50 21.79 1.04
C ASP A 51 16.22 22.28 0.35
N GLY A 52 15.20 21.43 0.24
CA GLY A 52 13.95 21.74 -0.44
C GLY A 52 13.96 21.43 -1.95
N THR A 53 15.03 20.84 -2.49
CA THR A 53 15.11 20.46 -3.91
C THR A 53 14.06 19.40 -4.23
N LEU A 54 13.17 19.71 -5.17
CA LEU A 54 12.10 18.81 -5.63
C LEU A 54 12.64 17.75 -6.61
N PRO A 55 12.01 16.56 -6.67
CA PRO A 55 12.36 15.56 -7.67
C PRO A 55 12.01 16.02 -9.09
N ASP A 56 12.82 15.63 -10.07
CA ASP A 56 12.43 15.70 -11.47
C ASP A 56 11.33 14.66 -11.72
N VAL A 57 10.19 15.12 -12.24
CA VAL A 57 9.04 14.25 -12.54
C VAL A 57 8.70 14.30 -14.04
N PRO A 58 8.21 13.20 -14.63
CA PRO A 58 7.77 13.20 -16.02
C PRO A 58 6.51 14.06 -16.22
N GLU A 59 6.33 14.57 -17.43
CA GLU A 59 5.12 15.29 -17.82
C GLU A 59 3.85 14.46 -17.52
N GLY A 60 2.84 15.12 -16.96
CA GLY A 60 1.59 14.48 -16.52
C GLY A 60 1.57 14.06 -15.04
N VAL A 61 2.70 14.19 -14.33
CA VAL A 61 2.73 14.11 -12.86
C VAL A 61 2.61 15.50 -12.27
N GLU A 62 1.70 15.65 -11.32
CA GLU A 62 1.54 16.87 -10.53
C GLU A 62 2.28 16.75 -9.20
N VAL A 63 3.12 17.73 -8.87
CA VAL A 63 3.80 17.80 -7.58
C VAL A 63 3.07 18.79 -6.69
N LYS A 64 2.68 18.35 -5.49
CA LYS A 64 2.06 19.20 -4.47
C LYS A 64 2.89 19.23 -3.19
N ILE A 65 3.21 20.44 -2.74
CA ILE A 65 3.90 20.64 -1.48
C ILE A 65 2.86 20.71 -0.36
N VAL A 66 3.07 19.94 0.71
CA VAL A 66 2.22 19.92 1.90
C VAL A 66 3.00 20.35 3.14
N ASP A 67 2.37 21.12 4.01
CA ASP A 67 3.05 21.65 5.21
C ASP A 67 3.14 20.62 6.35
N GLU A 68 2.21 19.68 6.38
CA GLU A 68 2.07 18.68 7.45
C GLU A 68 2.72 17.35 7.06
N ASP A 69 3.71 16.91 7.83
CA ASP A 69 4.39 15.62 7.63
C ASP A 69 3.61 14.50 8.34
N TYR A 70 2.80 13.78 7.55
CA TYR A 70 2.09 12.59 8.01
C TYR A 70 2.93 11.31 7.96
N GLY A 71 4.23 11.44 7.71
CA GLY A 71 5.09 10.30 7.44
C GLY A 71 4.60 9.55 6.20
N PRO A 72 4.56 8.21 6.23
CA PRO A 72 4.13 7.40 5.08
C PRO A 72 2.68 7.65 4.67
N ALA A 73 1.80 8.03 5.61
CA ALA A 73 0.39 8.32 5.36
C ALA A 73 0.18 9.55 4.44
N THR A 74 1.23 10.35 4.19
CA THR A 74 1.24 11.45 3.21
C THR A 74 0.84 11.00 1.81
N LYS A 75 0.99 9.70 1.49
CA LYS A 75 0.50 9.13 0.22
C LYS A 75 -1.02 9.16 0.07
N LEU A 76 -1.78 9.36 1.14
CA LEU A 76 -3.25 9.37 1.13
C LEU A 76 -3.86 10.61 1.79
N LEU A 77 -3.41 11.00 2.98
CA LEU A 77 -4.13 12.00 3.79
C LEU A 77 -4.33 13.36 3.11
N PRO A 78 -3.32 13.95 2.42
CA PRO A 78 -3.53 15.17 1.64
C PRO A 78 -4.61 15.03 0.56
N ALA A 79 -4.65 13.89 -0.13
CA ALA A 79 -5.69 13.61 -1.11
C ALA A 79 -7.07 13.47 -0.46
N LEU A 80 -7.17 12.82 0.71
CA LEU A 80 -8.43 12.78 1.46
C LEU A 80 -8.91 14.19 1.83
N LYS A 81 -8.00 15.07 2.28
CA LYS A 81 -8.33 16.48 2.57
C LYS A 81 -8.85 17.22 1.33
N GLU A 82 -8.17 17.10 0.20
CA GLU A 82 -8.56 17.77 -1.05
C GLU A 82 -9.93 17.31 -1.56
N TYR A 83 -10.21 16.01 -1.48
CA TYR A 83 -11.43 15.41 -1.99
C TYR A 83 -12.46 15.09 -0.90
N TRP A 84 -12.37 15.72 0.28
CA TRP A 84 -13.25 15.43 1.40
C TRP A 84 -14.72 15.62 1.03
N GLY A 85 -15.57 14.66 1.39
CA GLY A 85 -17.00 14.67 1.06
C GLY A 85 -17.35 14.45 -0.42
N GLN A 86 -16.37 14.22 -1.30
CA GLN A 86 -16.59 13.96 -2.72
C GLN A 86 -16.62 12.45 -3.01
N ASP A 87 -17.43 12.04 -3.98
CA ASP A 87 -17.38 10.71 -4.57
C ASP A 87 -16.20 10.62 -5.54
N LYS A 88 -15.01 10.38 -4.97
CA LYS A 88 -13.74 10.27 -5.70
C LYS A 88 -13.05 8.96 -5.35
N GLU A 89 -12.64 8.21 -6.36
CA GLU A 89 -11.79 7.04 -6.18
C GLU A 89 -10.33 7.48 -6.06
N ILE A 90 -9.65 7.00 -5.03
CA ILE A 90 -8.23 7.32 -4.76
C ILE A 90 -7.47 6.01 -4.72
N LEU A 91 -6.60 5.80 -5.71
CA LEU A 91 -5.63 4.71 -5.71
C LEU A 91 -4.31 5.25 -5.15
N PHE A 92 -3.99 4.93 -3.90
CA PHE A 92 -2.72 5.32 -3.31
C PHE A 92 -1.70 4.20 -3.36
N LEU A 93 -0.44 4.56 -3.60
CA LEU A 93 0.65 3.66 -3.96
C LEU A 93 1.97 4.15 -3.34
N ASP A 94 2.96 3.27 -3.29
CA ASP A 94 4.33 3.62 -2.90
C ASP A 94 5.16 4.09 -4.13
N ASP A 95 6.25 4.78 -3.87
CA ASP A 95 7.11 5.45 -4.86
C ASP A 95 8.32 4.60 -5.30
N ASP A 96 8.51 3.42 -4.72
CA ASP A 96 9.70 2.57 -4.92
C ASP A 96 9.42 1.29 -5.74
N GLN A 97 8.33 1.29 -6.50
CA GLN A 97 7.92 0.15 -7.30
C GLN A 97 7.53 0.50 -8.75
N VAL A 98 7.78 -0.42 -9.67
CA VAL A 98 7.32 -0.33 -11.07
C VAL A 98 6.05 -1.15 -11.28
N TYR A 99 4.93 -0.46 -11.49
CA TYR A 99 3.60 -1.06 -11.53
C TYR A 99 3.24 -1.64 -12.91
N LYS A 100 2.45 -2.72 -12.92
CA LYS A 100 1.90 -3.28 -14.16
C LYS A 100 0.88 -2.32 -14.77
N PRO A 101 0.78 -2.21 -16.11
CA PRO A 101 -0.11 -1.26 -16.77
C PRO A 101 -1.60 -1.55 -16.52
N PHE A 102 -1.96 -2.77 -16.14
CA PHE A 102 -3.34 -3.19 -15.87
C PHE A 102 -3.69 -3.20 -14.37
N LEU A 103 -2.88 -2.55 -13.52
CA LEU A 103 -3.12 -2.50 -12.08
C LEU A 103 -4.47 -1.87 -11.79
N ALA A 104 -4.67 -0.61 -12.20
CA ALA A 104 -5.91 0.13 -11.96
C ALA A 104 -7.15 -0.63 -12.47
N GLU A 105 -7.06 -1.22 -13.66
CA GLU A 105 -8.12 -2.05 -14.23
C GLU A 105 -8.56 -3.18 -13.30
N ARG A 106 -7.62 -3.85 -12.65
CA ARG A 106 -7.93 -4.93 -11.71
C ARG A 106 -8.51 -4.43 -10.39
N PHE A 107 -8.06 -3.28 -9.89
CA PHE A 107 -8.71 -2.64 -8.74
C PHE A 107 -10.17 -2.29 -9.06
N PHE A 108 -10.45 -1.73 -10.24
CA PHE A 108 -11.82 -1.39 -10.64
C PHE A 108 -12.71 -2.62 -10.86
N ARG A 109 -12.20 -3.69 -11.46
CA ARG A 109 -12.92 -4.98 -11.56
C ARG A 109 -13.29 -5.56 -10.19
N ALA A 110 -12.45 -5.36 -9.18
CA ALA A 110 -12.75 -5.78 -7.81
C ALA A 110 -13.73 -4.80 -7.13
N ARG A 111 -13.58 -3.49 -7.35
CA ARG A 111 -14.49 -2.47 -6.82
C ARG A 111 -15.92 -2.64 -7.30
N GLU A 112 -16.14 -3.07 -8.55
CA GLU A 112 -17.47 -3.41 -9.07
C GLU A 112 -18.18 -4.50 -8.25
N LYS A 113 -17.41 -5.45 -7.69
CA LYS A 113 -17.94 -6.58 -6.90
C LYS A 113 -17.99 -6.28 -5.40
N HIS A 114 -17.14 -5.36 -4.95
CA HIS A 114 -16.96 -5.00 -3.55
C HIS A 114 -17.00 -3.45 -3.41
N PRO A 115 -18.17 -2.84 -3.65
CA PRO A 115 -18.31 -1.38 -3.73
C PRO A 115 -17.93 -0.65 -2.45
N ASP A 116 -18.10 -1.30 -1.30
CA ASP A 116 -17.88 -0.72 0.03
C ASP A 116 -16.56 -1.17 0.68
N ALA A 117 -15.71 -1.93 -0.03
CA ALA A 117 -14.46 -2.43 0.53
C ALA A 117 -13.26 -1.55 0.11
N CYS A 118 -12.27 -1.47 1.01
CA CYS A 118 -10.93 -1.01 0.65
C CYS A 118 -10.25 -2.11 -0.16
N ILE A 119 -10.06 -1.88 -1.46
CA ILE A 119 -9.47 -2.90 -2.34
C ILE A 119 -7.96 -2.79 -2.24
N SER A 120 -7.25 -3.87 -1.96
CA SER A 120 -5.77 -3.89 -1.88
C SER A 120 -5.18 -5.14 -2.51
N THR A 121 -3.90 -5.09 -2.90
CA THR A 121 -3.10 -6.24 -3.31
C THR A 121 -2.52 -7.05 -2.15
N SER A 122 -2.35 -6.44 -0.97
CA SER A 122 -1.78 -7.08 0.21
C SER A 122 -2.53 -6.69 1.49
N GLY A 123 -2.52 -7.58 2.48
CA GLY A 123 -3.25 -7.40 3.72
C GLY A 123 -2.65 -8.15 4.90
N MET A 124 -3.08 -7.72 6.09
CA MET A 124 -2.71 -8.27 7.39
C MET A 124 -3.86 -9.13 7.93
N ASP A 125 -3.53 -10.30 8.47
CA ASP A 125 -4.49 -11.32 8.94
C ASP A 125 -4.31 -11.65 10.45
N ASP A 126 -3.44 -10.92 11.14
CA ASP A 126 -2.84 -11.25 12.44
C ASP A 126 -3.14 -10.22 13.53
N TYR A 127 -4.27 -9.52 13.43
CA TYR A 127 -4.67 -8.57 14.48
C TYR A 127 -5.25 -9.30 15.69
N ASP A 128 -4.39 -9.71 16.63
CA ASP A 128 -4.78 -10.49 17.81
C ASP A 128 -5.97 -9.90 18.56
N THR A 129 -6.94 -10.75 18.89
CA THR A 129 -8.05 -10.43 19.79
C THR A 129 -7.59 -10.44 21.25
N PRO A 130 -8.20 -9.63 22.14
CA PRO A 130 -7.95 -9.74 23.58
C PRO A 130 -8.15 -11.19 24.06
N ASP A 131 -7.21 -11.69 24.86
CA ASP A 131 -7.22 -13.03 25.46
C ASP A 131 -7.39 -14.22 24.47
N ASN A 132 -7.06 -14.02 23.18
CA ASN A 132 -7.30 -15.01 22.11
C ASN A 132 -8.78 -15.46 22.00
N ALA A 133 -9.71 -14.56 22.34
CA ALA A 133 -11.13 -14.81 22.18
C ALA A 133 -11.52 -15.02 20.70
N PRO A 134 -12.58 -15.79 20.40
CA PRO A 134 -13.10 -15.84 19.04
C PRO A 134 -13.59 -14.45 18.58
N ARG A 135 -13.17 -14.03 17.38
CA ARG A 135 -13.59 -12.74 16.83
C ARG A 135 -15.12 -12.60 16.75
N ALA A 136 -15.63 -11.48 17.23
CA ALA A 136 -17.05 -11.14 17.21
C ALA A 136 -17.55 -10.85 15.78
N PHE A 137 -16.73 -10.14 14.98
CA PHE A 137 -17.01 -9.84 13.59
C PHE A 137 -15.85 -10.27 12.70
N TYR A 138 -16.15 -11.11 11.71
CA TYR A 138 -15.12 -11.66 10.83
C TYR A 138 -15.62 -11.76 9.38
N PRO A 139 -15.29 -10.78 8.52
CA PRO A 139 -15.69 -10.79 7.11
C PRO A 139 -15.24 -12.07 6.40
N ARG A 140 -16.14 -12.66 5.59
CA ARG A 140 -15.90 -13.88 4.81
C ARG A 140 -16.26 -13.67 3.34
N PRO A 141 -15.59 -14.36 2.40
CA PRO A 141 -14.48 -15.29 2.59
C PRO A 141 -13.17 -14.56 2.97
N ARG A 142 -12.24 -15.27 3.63
CA ARG A 142 -10.90 -14.71 3.93
C ARG A 142 -9.92 -14.90 2.79
N SER A 143 -9.04 -13.93 2.64
CA SER A 143 -7.85 -14.07 1.79
C SER A 143 -7.01 -15.24 2.27
N LEU A 144 -6.41 -15.96 1.33
CA LEU A 144 -5.44 -17.00 1.64
C LEU A 144 -4.12 -16.65 0.99
N ARG A 145 -3.09 -16.43 1.81
CA ARG A 145 -1.73 -16.18 1.34
C ARG A 145 -1.10 -17.46 0.81
N ASN A 146 -0.37 -17.34 -0.30
CA ASN A 146 0.47 -18.40 -0.84
C ASN A 146 1.92 -18.13 -0.44
N TRP A 147 2.43 -18.93 0.50
CA TRP A 147 3.78 -18.76 1.01
C TRP A 147 4.82 -19.15 -0.04
N ARG A 148 5.95 -18.43 -0.09
CA ARG A 148 7.02 -18.67 -1.07
C ARG A 148 7.50 -20.12 -1.03
N ILE A 149 7.63 -20.66 0.17
CA ILE A 149 8.13 -22.02 0.43
C ILE A 149 7.13 -23.07 -0.05
N THR A 150 5.83 -22.77 -0.01
CA THR A 150 4.76 -23.69 -0.42
C THR A 150 4.37 -23.55 -1.89
N ASP A 151 4.84 -22.52 -2.60
CA ASP A 151 4.56 -22.30 -4.02
C ASP A 151 5.47 -23.18 -4.90
N VAL A 152 5.06 -24.45 -5.08
CA VAL A 152 5.81 -25.44 -5.88
C VAL A 152 6.08 -24.94 -7.31
N GLY A 153 5.11 -24.26 -7.93
CA GLY A 153 5.27 -23.71 -9.27
C GLY A 153 6.35 -22.63 -9.33
N PHE A 154 6.42 -21.77 -8.32
CA PHE A 154 7.50 -20.80 -8.17
C PHE A 154 8.85 -21.48 -7.90
N GLN A 155 8.91 -22.50 -7.04
CA GLN A 155 10.16 -23.24 -6.78
C GLN A 155 10.71 -23.89 -8.05
N ILE A 156 9.84 -24.45 -8.90
CA ILE A 156 10.25 -24.97 -10.22
C ILE A 156 10.80 -23.86 -11.11
N LYS A 157 10.13 -22.70 -11.20
CA LYS A 157 10.63 -21.56 -11.98
C LYS A 157 11.98 -21.04 -11.47
N MET A 158 12.17 -21.03 -10.14
CA MET A 158 13.44 -20.68 -9.50
C MET A 158 14.54 -21.66 -9.87
N LEU A 159 14.28 -22.97 -9.82
CA LEU A 159 15.24 -23.98 -10.27
C LEU A 159 15.65 -23.76 -11.74
N TRP A 160 14.69 -23.51 -12.63
CA TRP A 160 14.97 -23.20 -14.03
C TRP A 160 15.76 -21.89 -14.21
N ARG A 161 15.48 -20.86 -13.39
CA ARG A 161 16.26 -19.62 -13.36
C ARG A 161 17.70 -19.91 -12.97
N ASP A 162 17.90 -20.66 -11.91
CA ASP A 162 19.23 -20.98 -11.38
C ASP A 162 20.04 -21.78 -12.42
N VAL A 163 19.43 -22.78 -13.06
CA VAL A 163 20.03 -23.53 -14.19
C VAL A 163 20.40 -22.61 -15.35
N LYS A 164 19.52 -21.68 -15.76
CA LYS A 164 19.81 -20.75 -16.85
C LYS A 164 20.90 -19.74 -16.48
N SER A 165 20.98 -19.34 -15.21
CA SER A 165 21.94 -18.35 -14.73
C SER A 165 23.39 -18.87 -14.80
N ILE A 166 23.59 -20.18 -14.74
CA ILE A 166 24.91 -20.83 -14.95
C ILE A 166 25.48 -20.52 -16.33
N PHE A 167 24.62 -20.36 -17.34
CA PHE A 167 25.02 -20.16 -18.74
C PHE A 167 24.77 -18.74 -19.24
N ALA A 168 24.34 -17.82 -18.37
CA ALA A 168 24.00 -16.46 -18.75
C ALA A 168 25.05 -15.48 -18.23
N ASP A 169 25.55 -14.60 -19.10
CA ASP A 169 26.47 -13.52 -18.72
C ASP A 169 25.80 -12.43 -17.86
N LYS A 170 24.47 -12.49 -17.68
CA LYS A 170 23.67 -11.51 -16.94
C LYS A 170 22.77 -12.19 -15.92
N ALA A 171 22.59 -11.53 -14.78
CA ALA A 171 21.65 -11.94 -13.76
C ALA A 171 20.23 -12.05 -14.33
N ILE A 172 19.62 -13.23 -14.19
CA ILE A 172 18.25 -13.47 -14.63
C ILE A 172 17.31 -13.00 -13.51
N PRO A 173 16.34 -12.12 -13.79
CA PRO A 173 15.43 -11.62 -12.78
C PRO A 173 14.60 -12.75 -12.14
N GLU A 174 14.23 -12.57 -10.88
CA GLU A 174 13.37 -13.52 -10.17
C GLU A 174 12.01 -13.65 -10.89
N PRO A 175 11.52 -14.89 -11.13
CA PRO A 175 10.21 -15.08 -11.73
C PRO A 175 9.10 -14.56 -10.80
N THR A 176 8.03 -14.04 -11.40
CA THR A 176 6.83 -13.63 -10.64
C THR A 176 6.17 -14.84 -9.96
N ARG A 177 5.65 -14.65 -8.73
CA ARG A 177 5.01 -15.70 -7.91
C ARG A 177 3.59 -15.36 -7.51
N ARG A 178 2.73 -16.36 -7.30
CA ARG A 178 1.37 -16.09 -6.82
C ARG A 178 1.44 -15.81 -5.31
N LEU A 179 0.88 -14.69 -4.87
CA LEU A 179 0.87 -14.30 -3.45
C LEU A 179 -0.45 -14.55 -2.75
N VAL A 180 -1.55 -14.44 -3.50
CA VAL A 180 -2.89 -14.65 -3.00
C VAL A 180 -3.45 -15.90 -3.68
N LEU A 181 -3.56 -16.98 -2.90
CA LEU A 181 -4.14 -18.25 -3.31
C LEU A 181 -5.67 -18.14 -3.46
N ARG A 182 -6.31 -17.31 -2.65
CA ARG A 182 -7.74 -17.03 -2.76
C ARG A 182 -7.99 -15.57 -2.36
N PRO A 183 -8.68 -14.77 -3.20
CA PRO A 183 -9.14 -13.45 -2.82
C PRO A 183 -10.08 -13.51 -1.62
N GLY A 184 -10.13 -12.45 -0.85
CA GLY A 184 -11.04 -12.37 0.29
C GLY A 184 -10.70 -11.21 1.20
N TYR A 185 -11.44 -11.11 2.29
CA TYR A 185 -11.20 -10.11 3.30
C TYR A 185 -9.94 -10.41 4.11
N ALA A 186 -9.27 -9.35 4.53
CA ALA A 186 -8.19 -9.32 5.51
C ALA A 186 -8.60 -8.45 6.72
N ASP A 187 -7.82 -8.44 7.80
CA ASP A 187 -8.10 -7.59 8.96
C ASP A 187 -7.72 -6.13 8.71
N GLY A 188 -6.67 -5.92 7.92
CA GLY A 188 -6.28 -4.62 7.37
C GLY A 188 -5.63 -4.76 5.99
N PHE A 189 -5.50 -3.64 5.29
CA PHE A 189 -4.74 -3.55 4.04
C PHE A 189 -3.33 -3.03 4.31
N GLU A 190 -2.38 -3.42 3.48
CA GLU A 190 -1.06 -2.78 3.42
C GLU A 190 -1.01 -1.87 2.18
N GLY A 191 -0.29 -0.76 2.27
CA GLY A 191 -0.02 0.13 1.12
C GLY A 191 0.79 -0.53 0.01
N PHE A 192 1.41 -1.68 0.31
CA PHE A 192 2.23 -2.43 -0.64
C PHE A 192 1.43 -2.95 -1.84
N GLY A 193 1.81 -2.46 -3.03
CA GLY A 193 1.14 -2.77 -4.30
C GLY A 193 -0.15 -1.97 -4.56
N GLY A 194 -0.54 -1.11 -3.63
CA GLY A 194 -1.59 -0.12 -3.76
C GLY A 194 -2.90 -0.47 -3.08
N VAL A 195 -3.67 0.58 -2.76
CA VAL A 195 -5.00 0.45 -2.16
C VAL A 195 -5.95 1.46 -2.81
N LEU A 196 -7.13 0.99 -3.20
CA LEU A 196 -8.21 1.82 -3.74
C LEU A 196 -9.27 2.07 -2.66
N VAL A 197 -9.49 3.36 -2.36
CA VAL A 197 -10.41 3.85 -1.32
C VAL A 197 -11.21 5.05 -1.82
N ARG A 198 -12.21 5.48 -1.03
CA ARG A 198 -12.91 6.76 -1.21
C ARG A 198 -12.78 7.64 0.03
N PRO A 199 -12.87 8.97 -0.09
CA PRO A 199 -12.96 9.87 1.07
C PRO A 199 -14.05 9.48 2.07
N THR A 200 -15.20 9.03 1.57
CA THR A 200 -16.35 8.60 2.39
C THR A 200 -16.07 7.37 3.27
N PHE A 201 -14.97 6.65 3.03
CA PHE A 201 -14.59 5.50 3.86
C PHE A 201 -13.99 5.91 5.20
N PHE A 202 -13.64 7.18 5.36
CA PHE A 202 -12.98 7.70 6.54
C PHE A 202 -13.85 8.71 7.27
N ALA A 203 -13.48 9.00 8.51
CA ALA A 203 -14.02 10.08 9.32
C ALA A 203 -12.88 11.04 9.69
N GLU A 204 -13.21 12.25 10.14
CA GLU A 204 -12.22 13.33 10.33
C GLU A 204 -11.07 12.93 11.25
N GLU A 205 -11.32 12.04 12.22
CA GLU A 205 -10.30 11.55 13.15
C GLU A 205 -9.16 10.79 12.47
N VAL A 206 -9.29 10.41 11.19
CA VAL A 206 -8.21 9.79 10.41
C VAL A 206 -6.99 10.69 10.31
N PHE A 207 -7.18 12.02 10.36
CA PHE A 207 -6.10 13.01 10.29
C PHE A 207 -5.34 13.16 11.62
N ASP A 208 -5.91 12.69 12.74
CA ASP A 208 -5.36 12.85 14.09
C ASP A 208 -4.43 11.68 14.45
N ILE A 209 -3.35 11.49 13.68
CA ILE A 209 -2.44 10.35 13.86
C ILE A 209 -1.60 10.55 15.14
N PRO A 210 -1.74 9.70 16.17
CA PRO A 210 -0.89 9.77 17.34
C PRO A 210 0.54 9.32 17.01
N GLU A 211 1.53 9.78 17.77
CA GLU A 211 2.95 9.57 17.47
C GLU A 211 3.33 8.08 17.33
N PHE A 212 2.72 7.20 18.13
CA PHE A 212 2.97 5.76 18.08
C PHE A 212 2.39 5.08 16.81
N ALA A 213 1.41 5.71 16.15
CA ALA A 213 0.76 5.16 14.96
C ALA A 213 1.39 5.66 13.65
N LYS A 214 2.14 6.76 13.67
CA LYS A 214 2.78 7.34 12.47
C LYS A 214 3.66 6.34 11.67
N PRO A 215 4.44 5.44 12.29
CA PRO A 215 5.26 4.47 11.55
C PRO A 215 4.46 3.34 10.89
N VAL A 216 3.21 3.13 11.31
CA VAL A 216 2.35 2.00 10.95
C VAL A 216 1.01 2.52 10.40
N ASP A 217 1.11 3.45 9.45
CA ASP A 217 -0.02 4.10 8.78
C ASP A 217 -1.02 3.10 8.20
N ASP A 218 -0.53 1.97 7.68
CA ASP A 218 -1.35 0.90 7.13
C ASP A 218 -2.43 0.41 8.15
N VAL A 219 -2.03 0.19 9.41
CA VAL A 219 -2.94 -0.26 10.48
C VAL A 219 -3.89 0.87 10.91
N TRP A 220 -3.37 2.09 11.00
CA TRP A 220 -4.17 3.28 11.34
C TRP A 220 -5.30 3.52 10.33
N LEU A 221 -4.95 3.55 9.03
CA LEU A 221 -5.89 3.72 7.94
C LEU A 221 -6.88 2.56 7.86
N SER A 222 -6.40 1.32 8.04
CA SER A 222 -7.26 0.12 8.09
C SER A 222 -8.29 0.20 9.21
N GLY A 223 -7.89 0.63 10.41
CA GLY A 223 -8.79 0.78 11.55
C GLY A 223 -9.86 1.84 11.32
N HIS A 224 -9.49 2.99 10.75
CA HIS A 224 -10.45 4.04 10.41
C HIS A 224 -11.45 3.62 9.33
N ALA A 225 -11.01 2.88 8.32
CA ALA A 225 -11.90 2.32 7.30
C ALA A 225 -12.82 1.24 7.89
N MET A 226 -12.27 0.31 8.67
CA MET A 226 -13.02 -0.79 9.29
C MET A 226 -14.12 -0.27 10.22
N ARG A 227 -13.82 0.71 11.10
CA ARG A 227 -14.85 1.28 12.01
C ARG A 227 -16.00 1.97 11.26
N LYS A 228 -15.77 2.37 10.01
CA LYS A 228 -16.79 2.96 9.12
C LYS A 228 -17.53 1.91 8.29
N GLY A 229 -17.21 0.63 8.47
CA GLY A 229 -17.84 -0.48 7.75
C GLY A 229 -17.18 -0.82 6.41
N HIS A 230 -15.95 -0.36 6.18
CA HIS A 230 -15.22 -0.55 4.92
C HIS A 230 -14.02 -1.49 5.09
N PRO A 231 -14.23 -2.82 5.15
CA PRO A 231 -13.17 -3.78 5.39
C PRO A 231 -12.20 -3.87 4.20
N ALA A 232 -10.99 -4.39 4.45
CA ALA A 232 -10.00 -4.66 3.42
C ALA A 232 -10.38 -5.90 2.60
N TRP A 233 -10.48 -5.78 1.28
CA TRP A 233 -10.63 -6.88 0.34
C TRP A 233 -9.36 -7.05 -0.48
N ILE A 234 -8.71 -8.20 -0.31
CA ILE A 234 -7.44 -8.51 -0.97
C ILE A 234 -7.69 -9.22 -2.29
N ILE A 235 -7.23 -8.59 -3.37
CA ILE A 235 -7.39 -9.11 -4.72
C ILE A 235 -6.40 -10.23 -5.03
N GLY A 236 -6.83 -11.16 -5.86
CA GLY A 236 -6.04 -12.30 -6.32
C GLY A 236 -6.76 -13.09 -7.41
N GLY A 237 -6.12 -14.12 -7.97
CA GLY A 237 -6.72 -14.91 -9.03
C GLY A 237 -6.10 -16.29 -9.17
N TYR A 238 -6.90 -17.26 -9.61
CA TYR A 238 -6.41 -18.59 -10.02
C TYR A 238 -5.74 -18.43 -11.40
N LEU A 239 -4.48 -18.86 -11.53
CA LEU A 239 -3.63 -18.80 -12.75
C LEU A 239 -3.01 -17.44 -13.11
N GLU A 240 -3.25 -16.36 -12.34
CA GLU A 240 -2.78 -15.03 -12.72
C GLU A 240 -1.41 -14.67 -12.11
N PRO A 241 -0.45 -14.10 -12.89
CA PRO A 241 0.76 -13.54 -12.33
C PRO A 241 0.46 -12.33 -11.42
N VAL A 242 1.41 -12.02 -10.52
CA VAL A 242 1.25 -11.00 -9.47
C VAL A 242 0.83 -9.66 -10.06
N LEU A 243 -0.07 -8.99 -9.35
CA LEU A 243 -0.36 -7.58 -9.54
C LEU A 243 0.72 -6.66 -8.98
N GLU A 244 1.55 -7.20 -8.11
CA GLU A 244 2.57 -6.42 -7.46
C GLU A 244 3.55 -5.85 -8.45
N ALA A 245 3.96 -4.67 -8.08
CA ALA A 245 4.98 -3.94 -8.76
C ALA A 245 6.35 -4.57 -8.52
N GLN A 246 7.25 -4.33 -9.46
CA GLN A 246 8.61 -4.79 -9.33
C GLN A 246 9.36 -3.82 -8.40
N MET A 247 9.89 -4.36 -7.30
CA MET A 247 10.71 -3.60 -6.36
C MET A 247 11.95 -3.05 -7.05
N LEU A 248 12.19 -1.75 -6.88
CA LEU A 248 13.46 -1.12 -7.24
C LEU A 248 14.54 -1.46 -6.20
N GLU A 249 15.81 -1.31 -6.55
CA GLU A 249 16.93 -1.58 -5.62
C GLU A 249 16.86 -0.70 -4.36
N THR A 250 16.34 0.52 -4.49
CA THR A 250 16.12 1.47 -3.39
C THR A 250 15.25 0.92 -2.27
N HIS A 251 14.32 0.00 -2.58
CA HIS A 251 13.47 -0.66 -1.59
C HIS A 251 14.26 -1.58 -0.63
N LYS A 252 15.46 -2.03 -1.02
CA LYS A 252 16.30 -2.95 -0.22
C LYS A 252 17.32 -2.25 0.67
N ASN A 253 17.49 -0.92 0.53
CA ASN A 253 18.48 -0.15 1.26
C ASN A 253 18.16 -0.04 2.77
N GLU A 254 19.18 0.23 3.59
CA GLU A 254 19.08 0.37 5.06
C GLU A 254 18.07 1.44 5.51
N ASN A 255 17.71 2.37 4.62
CA ASN A 255 16.74 3.43 4.85
C ASN A 255 15.26 3.01 4.67
N ALA A 256 15.01 1.75 4.27
CA ALA A 256 13.66 1.23 4.06
C ALA A 256 12.84 1.27 5.36
N LEU A 257 11.64 1.84 5.29
CA LEU A 257 10.78 2.07 6.46
C LEU A 257 10.42 0.78 7.20
N HIS A 258 10.36 -0.37 6.51
CA HIS A 258 10.10 -1.66 7.16
C HIS A 258 11.22 -2.11 8.13
N ARG A 259 12.39 -1.45 8.11
CA ARG A 259 13.54 -1.75 8.98
C ARG A 259 13.87 -0.66 9.99
N SER A 260 13.19 0.50 9.93
CA SER A 260 13.50 1.61 10.83
C SER A 260 12.87 1.40 12.21
N VAL A 261 13.70 1.39 13.25
CA VAL A 261 13.25 1.44 14.65
C VAL A 261 12.81 2.88 14.95
N PHE A 262 11.53 3.09 15.24
CA PHE A 262 11.03 4.38 15.69
C PHE A 262 10.93 4.38 17.22
N ASN A 263 11.56 5.36 17.89
CA ASN A 263 11.52 5.52 19.34
C ASN A 263 11.87 4.24 20.15
N ASN A 264 12.88 3.48 19.73
CA ASN A 264 13.31 2.21 20.34
C ASN A 264 12.23 1.09 20.38
N LYS A 265 11.16 1.19 19.57
CA LYS A 265 10.16 0.13 19.42
C LYS A 265 10.22 -0.51 18.03
N ASP A 266 10.01 -1.81 18.00
CA ASP A 266 9.85 -2.59 16.77
C ASP A 266 8.50 -2.27 16.10
N ARG A 267 8.42 -2.46 14.78
CA ARG A 267 7.20 -2.24 13.99
C ARG A 267 6.06 -3.13 14.46
N ASP A 268 6.35 -4.38 14.82
CA ASP A 268 5.35 -5.34 15.31
C ASP A 268 4.70 -4.86 16.62
N VAL A 269 5.50 -4.29 17.53
CA VAL A 269 4.99 -3.69 18.77
C VAL A 269 4.08 -2.50 18.46
N SER A 270 4.48 -1.66 17.51
CA SER A 270 3.68 -0.50 17.08
C SER A 270 2.36 -0.93 16.41
N ASN A 271 2.38 -1.98 15.58
CA ASN A 271 1.19 -2.59 15.01
C ASN A 271 0.22 -3.03 16.11
N SER A 272 0.70 -3.80 17.10
CA SER A 272 -0.13 -4.26 18.22
C SER A 272 -0.69 -3.10 19.06
N GLU A 273 0.09 -2.04 19.29
CA GLU A 273 -0.39 -0.85 20.01
C GLU A 273 -1.53 -0.13 19.28
N VAL A 274 -1.43 0.01 17.94
CA VAL A 274 -2.53 0.58 17.13
C VAL A 274 -3.75 -0.33 17.12
N VAL A 275 -3.57 -1.65 16.98
CA VAL A 275 -4.70 -2.60 17.07
C VAL A 275 -5.43 -2.48 18.40
N ARG A 276 -4.69 -2.44 19.52
CA ARG A 276 -5.26 -2.25 20.87
C ARG A 276 -6.02 -0.94 21.00
N TYR A 277 -5.49 0.16 20.46
CA TYR A 277 -6.18 1.45 20.46
C TYR A 277 -7.56 1.36 19.78
N PHE A 278 -7.66 0.70 18.62
CA PHE A 278 -8.93 0.52 17.92
C PHE A 278 -9.89 -0.44 18.65
N GLN A 279 -9.36 -1.49 19.27
CA GLN A 279 -10.13 -2.40 20.12
C GLN A 279 -10.73 -1.67 21.32
N GLU A 280 -9.93 -0.92 22.07
CA GLU A 280 -10.38 -0.19 23.27
C GLU A 280 -11.35 0.94 22.91
N LYS A 281 -10.99 1.79 21.94
CA LYS A 281 -11.74 3.02 21.65
C LYS A 281 -12.96 2.79 20.76
N TYR A 282 -12.87 1.88 19.81
CA TYR A 282 -13.90 1.69 18.77
C TYR A 282 -14.50 0.29 18.75
N GLN A 283 -14.04 -0.62 19.61
CA GLN A 283 -14.60 -1.96 19.77
C GLN A 283 -14.62 -2.76 18.44
N ILE A 284 -13.59 -2.57 17.61
CA ILE A 284 -13.36 -3.34 16.38
C ILE A 284 -12.21 -4.33 16.58
N TRP A 285 -12.14 -5.36 15.73
CA TRP A 285 -11.15 -6.44 15.83
C TRP A 285 -11.14 -7.21 17.16
N LEU A 286 -12.29 -7.21 17.86
CA LEU A 286 -12.57 -8.05 19.02
C LEU A 286 -12.94 -9.47 18.60
#